data_AF-A0A1H9B9C0-F1
#
_entry.id   AF-A0A1H9B9C0-F1
#
_cell.length_a   1.000
_cell.length_b   1.000
_cell.length_c   1.000
_cell.angle_alpha   90.00
_cell.angle_beta   90.00
_cell.angle_gamma   90.00
#
_symmetry.space_group_name_H-M   'P 1'
#
loop_
_entity.id
_entity.type
_entity.pdbx_description
1 polymer ?
#
loop_
_entity_poly.entity_id
_entity_poly.type
_entity_poly.pdbx_seq_one_letter_code
_entity_poly.pdbx_strand_id
1 'polypeptide(L)'
;MTIHSHIRSQDVERAARQRLHERGVSIKDVAEVVFKMQAPYNDTLTMEDCIESVDRVLEKREIQHAILVGVELDVLAEKGLLSEPLQSLIAQDEGLFGVDETIALGAALGYGSIAVTTYGHLDKQKVGVIEKLDTKEGERCHTFLDDIVGSIAANASSRIAHRHRDIQDGMSDEDIVLRDEEDRL
;
A
#
# COMPACT_ATOMS: atom_id res chain seq x y z
N MET A 1 22.54 -19.92 15.25
CA MET A 1 21.20 -19.97 14.65
C MET A 1 21.41 -20.07 13.15
N THR A 2 21.33 -21.28 12.58
CA THR A 2 21.65 -21.48 11.16
C THR A 2 20.40 -21.21 10.35
N ILE A 3 20.15 -19.94 10.01
CA ILE A 3 19.04 -19.56 9.12
C ILE A 3 19.54 -19.63 7.69
N HIS A 4 19.62 -20.81 7.09
CA HIS A 4 19.92 -20.93 5.66
C HIS A 4 18.88 -21.79 4.95
N SER A 5 17.78 -21.13 4.57
CA SER A 5 16.99 -21.46 3.38
C SER A 5 16.52 -20.16 2.76
N HIS A 6 16.76 -19.98 1.46
CA HIS A 6 16.22 -18.85 0.72
C HIS A 6 14.69 -18.84 0.86
N ILE A 7 14.13 -17.73 1.36
CA ILE A 7 12.68 -17.52 1.42
C ILE A 7 12.20 -17.25 -0.01
N ARG A 8 11.27 -18.06 -0.52
CA ARG A 8 10.75 -17.90 -1.88
C ARG A 8 9.89 -16.65 -1.93
N SER A 9 10.01 -15.86 -3.01
CA SER A 9 9.23 -14.63 -3.18
C SER A 9 7.71 -14.87 -3.09
N GLN A 10 7.24 -16.01 -3.58
CA GLN A 10 5.83 -16.42 -3.50
C GLN A 10 5.33 -16.58 -2.05
N ASP A 11 6.21 -17.01 -1.14
CA ASP A 11 5.85 -17.14 0.28
C ASP A 11 5.76 -15.77 0.96
N VAL A 12 6.61 -14.83 0.56
CA VAL A 12 6.58 -13.44 1.04
C VAL A 12 5.32 -12.72 0.57
N GLU A 13 5.00 -12.82 -0.72
CA GLU A 13 3.79 -12.22 -1.30
C GLU A 13 2.52 -12.78 -0.64
N ARG A 14 2.43 -14.11 -0.53
CA ARG A 14 1.29 -14.77 0.13
C ARG A 14 1.14 -14.30 1.57
N ALA A 15 2.24 -14.20 2.32
CA ALA A 15 2.21 -13.72 3.69
C ALA A 15 1.76 -12.25 3.78
N ALA A 16 2.25 -11.37 2.90
CA ALA A 16 1.85 -9.95 2.90
C ALA A 16 0.35 -9.79 2.61
N ARG A 17 -0.18 -10.46 1.58
CA ARG A 17 -1.61 -10.45 1.25
C ARG A 17 -2.46 -11.00 2.39
N GLN A 18 -2.01 -12.08 3.02
CA GLN A 18 -2.68 -12.67 4.17
C GLN A 18 -2.73 -11.68 5.35
N ARG A 19 -1.64 -10.96 5.62
CA ARG A 19 -1.60 -9.95 6.69
C ARG A 19 -2.60 -8.82 6.45
N LEU A 20 -2.71 -8.30 5.23
CA LEU A 20 -3.74 -7.30 4.89
C LEU A 20 -5.15 -7.82 5.18
N HIS A 21 -5.46 -9.03 4.71
CA HIS A 21 -6.76 -9.65 4.90
C HIS A 21 -7.09 -9.88 6.39
N GLU A 22 -6.13 -10.36 7.20
CA GLU A 22 -6.29 -10.54 8.65
C GLU A 22 -6.58 -9.23 9.38
N ARG A 23 -6.02 -8.12 8.88
CA ARG A 23 -6.27 -6.78 9.41
C ARG A 23 -7.54 -6.14 8.85
N GLY A 24 -8.29 -6.84 8.00
CA GLY A 24 -9.60 -6.38 7.49
C GLY A 24 -9.50 -5.50 6.25
N VAL A 25 -8.37 -5.53 5.54
CA VAL A 25 -8.16 -4.78 4.30
C VAL A 25 -8.25 -5.74 3.11
N SER A 26 -9.25 -5.57 2.25
CA SER A 26 -9.33 -6.29 0.98
C SER A 26 -8.71 -5.49 -0.16
N ILE A 27 -8.32 -6.17 -1.24
CA ILE A 27 -7.85 -5.52 -2.49
C ILE A 27 -8.91 -4.56 -3.02
N LYS A 28 -10.19 -4.93 -2.91
CA LYS A 28 -11.30 -4.11 -3.36
C LYS A 28 -11.40 -2.82 -2.57
N ASP A 29 -11.20 -2.86 -1.25
CA ASP A 29 -11.22 -1.66 -0.41
C ASP A 29 -10.16 -0.63 -0.84
N VAL A 30 -8.97 -1.10 -1.20
CA VAL A 30 -7.90 -0.25 -1.73
C VAL A 30 -8.26 0.25 -3.13
N ALA A 31 -8.81 -0.61 -3.99
CA ALA A 31 -9.23 -0.25 -5.34
C ALA A 31 -10.32 0.83 -5.35
N GLU A 32 -11.22 0.86 -4.36
CA GLU A 32 -12.21 1.93 -4.19
C GLU A 32 -11.57 3.29 -3.92
N VAL A 33 -10.48 3.31 -3.13
CA VAL A 33 -9.67 4.54 -2.92
C VAL A 33 -9.02 4.97 -4.23
N VAL A 34 -8.41 4.04 -4.97
CA VAL A 34 -7.78 4.31 -6.27
C VAL A 34 -8.79 4.86 -7.28
N PHE A 35 -9.98 4.24 -7.35
CA PHE A 35 -11.06 4.68 -8.22
C PHE A 35 -11.46 6.12 -7.90
N LYS A 36 -11.66 6.44 -6.62
CA LYS A 36 -11.99 7.81 -6.18
C LYS A 36 -10.91 8.81 -6.58
N MET A 37 -9.63 8.42 -6.53
CA MET A 37 -8.51 9.27 -6.90
C MET A 37 -8.38 9.50 -8.41
N GLN A 38 -8.69 8.49 -9.22
CA GLN A 38 -8.41 8.50 -10.66
C GLN A 38 -9.64 8.80 -11.54
N ALA A 39 -10.85 8.50 -11.09
CA ALA A 39 -12.09 8.73 -11.85
C ALA A 39 -12.27 10.19 -12.31
N PRO A 40 -11.86 11.24 -11.57
CA PRO A 40 -11.95 12.63 -12.07
C PRO A 40 -11.08 12.93 -13.30
N TYR A 41 -10.12 12.06 -13.64
CA TYR A 41 -9.16 12.25 -14.72
C TYR A 41 -9.29 11.21 -15.85
N ASN A 42 -10.08 10.15 -15.63
CA ASN A 42 -10.27 9.05 -16.57
C ASN A 42 -11.73 8.57 -16.53
N ASP A 43 -12.54 9.07 -17.46
CA ASP A 43 -13.97 8.74 -17.56
C ASP A 43 -14.24 7.28 -17.96
N THR A 44 -13.22 6.58 -18.46
CA THR A 44 -13.30 5.17 -18.88
C THR A 44 -12.76 4.21 -17.83
N LEU A 45 -12.30 4.71 -16.68
CA LEU A 45 -11.75 3.90 -15.61
C LEU A 45 -12.81 2.93 -15.07
N THR A 46 -12.44 1.65 -14.99
CA THR A 46 -13.28 0.62 -14.37
C THR A 46 -12.74 0.23 -12.99
N MET A 47 -13.59 -0.41 -12.18
CA MET A 47 -13.14 -0.95 -10.89
C MET A 47 -12.16 -2.11 -11.09
N GLU A 48 -12.33 -2.87 -12.17
CA GLU A 48 -11.43 -3.95 -12.58
C GLU A 48 -10.02 -3.42 -12.87
N ASP A 49 -9.88 -2.27 -13.54
CA ASP A 49 -8.57 -1.61 -13.75
C ASP A 49 -7.90 -1.25 -12.41
N CYS A 50 -8.69 -0.75 -11.45
CA CYS A 50 -8.20 -0.41 -10.11
C CYS A 50 -7.75 -1.66 -9.34
N ILE A 51 -8.53 -2.73 -9.38
CA ILE A 51 -8.19 -4.00 -8.74
C ILE A 51 -6.91 -4.59 -9.34
N GLU A 52 -6.80 -4.61 -10.67
CA GLU A 52 -5.60 -5.08 -11.35
C GLU A 52 -4.38 -4.24 -10.94
N SER A 53 -4.52 -2.91 -10.89
CA SER A 53 -3.42 -2.04 -10.49
C SER A 53 -2.97 -2.27 -9.06
N VAL A 54 -3.90 -2.44 -8.12
CA VAL A 54 -3.56 -2.80 -6.72
C VAL A 54 -2.86 -4.16 -6.69
N ASP A 55 -3.33 -5.13 -7.46
CA ASP A 55 -2.72 -6.46 -7.52
C ASP A 55 -1.26 -6.41 -7.99
N ARG A 56 -0.98 -5.62 -9.04
CA ARG A 56 0.39 -5.39 -9.56
C ARG A 56 1.29 -4.69 -8.55
N VAL A 57 0.77 -3.76 -7.76
CA VAL A 57 1.54 -3.12 -6.68
C VAL A 57 1.92 -4.14 -5.59
N LEU A 58 1.02 -5.06 -5.24
CA LEU A 58 1.26 -6.08 -4.22
C LEU A 58 2.29 -7.15 -4.63
N GLU A 59 2.61 -7.26 -5.92
CA GLU A 59 3.68 -8.13 -6.42
C GLU A 59 5.09 -7.57 -6.15
N LYS A 60 5.22 -6.27 -5.83
CA LYS A 60 6.51 -5.63 -5.56
C LYS A 60 7.04 -6.00 -4.17
N ARG A 61 8.31 -6.41 -4.11
CA ARG A 61 8.96 -6.84 -2.86
C ARG A 61 8.99 -5.75 -1.79
N GLU A 62 9.27 -4.50 -2.17
CA GLU A 62 9.28 -3.37 -1.22
C GLU A 62 7.92 -3.19 -0.54
N ILE A 63 6.83 -3.30 -1.30
CA ILE A 63 5.45 -3.25 -0.76
C ILE A 63 5.20 -4.42 0.18
N GLN A 64 5.58 -5.63 -0.22
CA GLN A 64 5.41 -6.83 0.61
C GLN A 64 6.17 -6.71 1.94
N HIS A 65 7.41 -6.23 1.90
CA HIS A 65 8.21 -6.04 3.11
C HIS A 65 7.63 -4.95 4.01
N ALA A 66 7.18 -3.83 3.44
CA ALA A 66 6.51 -2.77 4.19
C ALA A 66 5.28 -3.30 4.93
N ILE A 67 4.39 -4.03 4.24
CA ILE A 67 3.20 -4.66 4.83
C ILE A 67 3.60 -5.59 5.99
N LEU A 68 4.57 -6.48 5.76
CA LEU A 68 4.97 -7.47 6.77
C LEU A 68 5.56 -6.82 8.01
N VAL A 69 6.41 -5.81 7.85
CA VAL A 69 7.02 -5.09 8.98
C VAL A 69 5.99 -4.24 9.71
N GLY A 70 5.23 -3.41 8.99
CA GLY A 70 4.25 -2.50 9.58
C GLY A 70 3.17 -3.24 10.35
N VAL A 71 2.56 -4.26 9.74
CA VAL A 71 1.53 -5.06 10.41
C VAL A 71 2.09 -5.82 11.62
N GLU A 72 3.34 -6.29 11.58
CA GLU A 72 3.93 -6.93 12.75
C GLU A 72 4.13 -5.94 13.91
N LEU A 73 4.57 -4.72 13.64
CA LEU A 73 4.72 -3.66 14.65
C LEU A 73 3.37 -3.26 15.25
N ASP A 74 2.35 -3.09 14.43
CA ASP A 74 0.97 -2.84 14.87
C ASP A 74 0.48 -3.96 15.81
N VAL A 75 0.66 -5.23 15.41
CA VAL A 75 0.23 -6.38 16.21
C VAL A 75 1.02 -6.51 17.52
N LEU A 76 2.31 -6.18 17.53
CA LEU A 76 3.12 -6.20 18.74
C LEU A 76 2.71 -5.08 19.70
N ALA A 77 2.41 -3.89 19.16
CA ALA A 77 1.88 -2.76 19.95
C ALA A 77 0.51 -3.10 20.53
N GLU A 78 -0.39 -3.68 19.74
CA GLU A 78 -1.71 -4.18 20.16
C GLU A 78 -1.60 -5.16 21.34
N LYS A 79 -0.58 -6.02 21.35
CA LYS A 79 -0.34 -7.03 22.40
C LYS A 79 0.46 -6.53 23.60
N GLY A 80 0.93 -5.28 23.60
CA GLY A 80 1.77 -4.76 24.68
C GLY A 80 3.16 -5.41 24.75
N LEU A 81 3.68 -5.91 23.62
CA LEU A 81 4.93 -6.69 23.57
C LEU A 81 6.15 -5.85 23.16
N LEU A 82 5.98 -4.56 22.88
CA LEU A 82 7.08 -3.66 22.58
C LEU A 82 7.68 -3.10 23.88
N SER A 83 8.95 -2.72 23.82
CA SER A 83 9.60 -2.00 24.91
C SER A 83 9.15 -0.53 24.96
N GLU A 84 9.00 0.04 26.15
CA GLU A 84 8.84 1.49 26.29
C GLU A 84 10.13 2.24 25.92
N PRO A 85 10.05 3.45 25.31
CA PRO A 85 8.84 4.22 25.02
C PRO A 85 8.13 3.85 23.70
N LEU A 86 8.68 2.92 22.91
CA LEU A 86 8.16 2.57 21.58
C LEU A 86 6.73 2.01 21.62
N GLN A 87 6.43 1.22 22.64
CA GLN A 87 5.10 0.70 22.88
C GLN A 87 4.05 1.80 22.93
N SER A 88 4.29 2.84 23.73
CA SER A 88 3.37 3.98 23.84
C SER A 88 3.30 4.78 22.54
N LEU A 89 4.44 5.03 21.89
CA LEU A 89 4.49 5.81 20.64
C LEU A 89 3.63 5.19 19.53
N ILE A 90 3.77 3.87 19.32
CA ILE A 90 3.03 3.17 18.27
C ILE A 90 1.57 2.98 18.69
N ALA A 91 1.29 2.48 19.88
CA ALA A 91 -0.09 2.18 20.29
C ALA A 91 -0.98 3.42 20.41
N GLN A 92 -0.38 4.60 20.67
CA GLN A 92 -1.10 5.86 20.71
C GLN A 92 -1.15 6.55 19.35
N ASP A 93 -0.38 6.08 18.37
CA ASP A 93 -0.23 6.75 17.07
C ASP A 93 0.12 8.24 17.32
N GLU A 94 1.30 8.41 17.93
CA GLU A 94 1.82 9.71 18.38
C GLU A 94 2.22 10.55 17.17
N GLY A 95 1.57 11.70 16.93
CA GLY A 95 1.77 12.48 15.70
C GLY A 95 3.16 13.11 15.46
N LEU A 96 4.16 12.85 16.31
CA LEU A 96 5.58 13.18 16.05
C LEU A 96 6.45 11.92 15.83
N PHE A 97 5.88 10.74 15.95
CA PHE A 97 6.45 9.49 15.48
C PHE A 97 6.20 9.42 13.98
N GLY A 98 7.28 9.45 13.19
CA GLY A 98 7.19 9.59 11.72
C GLY A 98 7.71 8.37 10.95
N VAL A 99 7.80 7.21 11.59
CA VAL A 99 8.53 6.04 11.08
C VAL A 99 7.64 5.19 10.17
N ASP A 100 6.39 5.07 10.54
CA ASP A 100 5.22 4.69 9.75
C ASP A 100 5.18 5.40 8.39
N GLU A 101 5.16 6.73 8.35
CA GLU A 101 5.15 7.46 7.07
C GLU A 101 6.47 7.28 6.32
N THR A 102 7.59 7.14 7.03
CA THR A 102 8.90 6.86 6.38
C THR A 102 8.87 5.52 5.64
N ILE A 103 8.28 4.48 6.22
CA ILE A 103 8.12 3.17 5.58
C ILE A 103 7.15 3.26 4.40
N ALA A 104 6.01 3.92 4.58
CA ALA A 104 5.02 4.09 3.52
C ALA A 104 5.53 4.94 2.35
N LEU A 105 6.26 6.02 2.63
CA LEU A 105 6.95 6.86 1.64
C LEU A 105 8.00 6.06 0.87
N GLY A 106 8.82 5.26 1.57
CA GLY A 106 9.78 4.35 0.94
C GLY A 106 9.11 3.39 -0.03
N ALA A 107 7.98 2.81 0.38
CA ALA A 107 7.18 1.94 -0.47
C ALA A 107 6.54 2.68 -1.66
N ALA A 108 6.19 3.97 -1.51
CA ALA A 108 5.64 4.81 -2.57
C ALA A 108 6.65 5.17 -3.67
N LEU A 109 7.95 5.19 -3.35
CA LEU A 109 8.99 5.47 -4.33
C LEU A 109 9.06 4.42 -5.45
N GLY A 110 8.51 3.22 -5.24
CA GLY A 110 8.48 2.15 -6.23
C GLY A 110 7.79 2.52 -7.55
N TYR A 111 6.85 3.47 -7.53
CA TYR A 111 6.17 4.00 -8.74
C TYR A 111 6.46 5.50 -8.96
N GLY A 112 7.60 5.97 -8.45
CA GLY A 112 8.14 7.30 -8.73
C GLY A 112 7.48 8.45 -7.95
N SER A 113 7.86 9.68 -8.33
CA SER A 113 7.50 10.89 -7.57
C SER A 113 6.00 11.21 -7.60
N ILE A 114 5.26 10.76 -8.61
CA ILE A 114 3.80 10.94 -8.68
C ILE A 114 3.10 10.10 -7.60
N ALA A 115 3.57 8.88 -7.35
CA ALA A 115 3.07 8.06 -6.26
C ALA A 115 3.35 8.73 -4.90
N VAL A 116 4.54 9.31 -4.72
CA VAL A 116 4.89 10.05 -3.48
C VAL A 116 3.96 11.24 -3.23
N THR A 117 3.69 12.07 -4.23
CA THR A 117 2.77 13.22 -4.05
C THR A 117 1.34 12.77 -3.78
N THR A 118 0.91 11.68 -4.43
CA THR A 118 -0.41 11.07 -4.21
C THR A 118 -0.53 10.48 -2.80
N TYR A 119 0.51 9.83 -2.30
CA TYR A 119 0.57 9.30 -0.93
C TYR A 119 0.39 10.42 0.09
N GLY A 120 1.17 11.51 0.00
CA GLY A 120 1.01 12.63 0.94
C GLY A 120 -0.37 13.30 0.89
N HIS A 121 -1.07 13.22 -0.24
CA HIS A 121 -2.47 13.64 -0.32
C HIS A 121 -3.41 12.68 0.41
N LEU A 122 -3.25 11.38 0.20
CA LEU A 122 -4.07 10.34 0.82
C LEU A 122 -3.87 10.25 2.33
N ASP A 123 -2.63 10.37 2.79
CA ASP A 123 -2.28 10.43 4.20
C ASP A 123 -2.99 11.60 4.88
N LYS A 124 -2.97 12.79 4.27
CA LYS A 124 -3.66 13.96 4.84
C LYS A 124 -5.18 13.87 4.79
N GLN A 125 -5.76 13.28 3.74
CA GLN A 125 -7.21 13.26 3.53
C GLN A 125 -7.91 12.09 4.22
N LYS A 126 -7.19 10.96 4.44
CA LYS A 126 -7.67 9.67 4.95
C LYS A 126 -9.07 9.33 4.43
N VAL A 127 -9.17 8.60 3.30
CA VAL A 127 -10.46 8.26 2.67
C VAL A 127 -10.67 6.76 2.56
N GLY A 128 -11.94 6.33 2.62
CA GLY A 128 -12.30 4.94 2.37
C GLY A 128 -11.75 4.03 3.46
N VAL A 129 -11.01 2.98 3.08
CA VAL A 129 -10.42 2.07 4.08
C VAL A 129 -9.32 2.70 4.92
N ILE A 130 -8.63 3.72 4.40
CA ILE A 130 -7.60 4.45 5.16
C ILE A 130 -8.26 5.15 6.36
N GLU A 131 -9.39 5.82 6.14
CA GLU A 131 -10.19 6.46 7.20
C GLU A 131 -10.65 5.44 8.26
N LYS A 132 -11.11 4.26 7.83
CA LYS A 132 -11.56 3.20 8.74
C LYS A 132 -10.42 2.64 9.61
N LEU A 133 -9.18 2.66 9.10
CA LEU A 133 -8.01 2.19 9.84
C LEU A 133 -7.51 3.25 10.81
N ASP A 134 -7.57 4.52 10.42
CA ASP A 134 -7.19 5.69 11.24
C ASP A 134 -8.14 5.89 12.44
N THR A 135 -9.43 5.53 12.29
CA THR A 135 -10.35 5.55 13.42
C THR A 135 -9.91 4.57 14.51
N LYS A 136 -9.57 5.09 15.70
CA LYS A 136 -9.20 4.33 16.92
C LYS A 136 -10.40 3.61 17.55
N GLU A 137 -11.27 3.04 16.74
CA GLU A 137 -12.42 2.25 17.18
C GLU A 137 -12.00 0.80 17.42
N GLY A 138 -12.06 0.37 18.69
CA GLY A 138 -11.80 -1.00 19.10
C GLY A 138 -10.42 -1.21 19.71
N GLU A 139 -9.99 -2.47 19.77
CA GLU A 139 -8.72 -2.89 20.39
C GLU A 139 -7.58 -2.98 19.38
N ARG A 140 -7.79 -2.63 18.11
CA ARG A 140 -6.80 -2.82 17.04
C ARG A 140 -5.91 -1.60 16.85
N CYS A 141 -4.61 -1.85 16.70
CA CYS A 141 -3.60 -0.84 16.34
C CYS A 141 -3.37 -0.83 14.83
N HIS A 142 -3.35 0.35 14.21
CA HIS A 142 -3.23 0.50 12.75
C HIS A 142 -2.25 1.59 12.31
N THR A 143 -1.40 2.06 13.22
CA THR A 143 -0.41 3.13 13.04
C THR A 143 0.46 2.97 11.81
N PHE A 144 0.89 1.75 11.47
CA PHE A 144 1.64 1.54 10.21
C PHE A 144 0.73 1.19 9.03
N LEU A 145 -0.35 0.46 9.29
CA LEU A 145 -1.14 -0.15 8.23
C LEU A 145 -1.92 0.88 7.40
N ASP A 146 -2.50 1.91 8.02
CA ASP A 146 -3.26 2.93 7.30
C ASP A 146 -2.37 3.68 6.28
N ASP A 147 -1.15 4.02 6.67
CA ASP A 147 -0.12 4.64 5.84
C ASP A 147 0.35 3.73 4.71
N ILE A 148 0.62 2.46 5.01
CA ILE A 148 1.00 1.47 3.99
C ILE A 148 -0.14 1.29 2.98
N VAL A 149 -1.40 1.26 3.43
CA VAL A 149 -2.56 1.17 2.53
C VAL A 149 -2.69 2.43 1.67
N GLY A 150 -2.44 3.61 2.24
CA GLY A 150 -2.31 4.87 1.50
C GLY A 150 -1.24 4.80 0.42
N SER A 151 -0.07 4.25 0.75
CA SER A 151 1.04 4.04 -0.19
C SER A 151 0.66 3.08 -1.32
N ILE A 152 0.00 1.96 -1.02
CA ILE A 152 -0.46 1.00 -2.05
C ILE A 152 -1.44 1.69 -3.01
N ALA A 153 -2.42 2.42 -2.48
CA ALA A 153 -3.38 3.16 -3.29
C ALA A 153 -2.71 4.25 -4.15
N ALA A 154 -1.70 4.92 -3.61
CA ALA A 154 -0.93 5.94 -4.33
C ALA A 154 -0.11 5.35 -5.49
N ASN A 155 0.57 4.22 -5.26
CA ASN A 155 1.29 3.49 -6.31
C ASN A 155 0.34 3.02 -7.42
N ALA A 156 -0.79 2.41 -7.04
CA ALA A 156 -1.79 1.92 -7.99
C ALA A 156 -2.41 3.05 -8.82
N SER A 157 -2.62 4.21 -8.19
CA SER A 157 -3.07 5.44 -8.85
C SER A 157 -2.02 5.96 -9.85
N SER A 158 -0.73 5.99 -9.46
CA SER A 158 0.37 6.39 -10.33
C SER A 158 0.47 5.50 -11.57
N ARG A 159 0.39 4.17 -11.39
CA ARG A 159 0.37 3.20 -12.50
C ARG A 159 -0.79 3.46 -13.46
N ILE A 160 -2.00 3.68 -12.94
CA ILE A 160 -3.17 4.00 -13.77
C ILE A 160 -2.97 5.30 -14.56
N ALA A 161 -2.42 6.34 -13.93
CA ALA A 161 -2.18 7.61 -14.61
C ALA A 161 -1.19 7.46 -15.77
N HIS A 162 -0.11 6.70 -15.59
CA HIS A 162 0.85 6.39 -16.65
C HIS A 162 0.21 5.57 -17.77
N ARG A 163 -0.51 4.50 -17.44
CA ARG A 163 -1.19 3.66 -18.43
C ARG A 163 -2.25 4.42 -19.22
N HIS A 164 -3.03 5.27 -18.56
CA HIS A 164 -4.02 6.11 -19.23
C HIS A 164 -3.37 7.07 -20.23
N ARG A 165 -2.19 7.63 -19.89
CA ARG A 165 -1.44 8.46 -20.83
C ARG A 165 -0.92 7.67 -22.02
N ASP A 166 -0.37 6.48 -21.81
CA ASP A 166 0.11 5.61 -22.89
C ASP A 166 -1.01 5.26 -23.89
N ILE A 167 -2.22 4.99 -23.39
CA ILE A 167 -3.42 4.78 -24.23
C ILE A 167 -3.77 6.04 -25.04
N GLN A 168 -3.75 7.22 -24.40
CA GLN A 168 -4.02 8.50 -25.09
C GLN A 168 -2.98 8.81 -26.17
N ASP A 169 -1.73 8.42 -25.95
CA ASP A 169 -0.64 8.59 -26.91
C ASP A 169 -0.68 7.53 -28.04
N GLY A 170 -1.67 6.62 -28.02
CA GLY A 170 -1.95 5.66 -29.09
C GLY A 170 -1.11 4.39 -29.04
N MET A 171 -0.54 4.06 -27.87
CA MET A 171 0.23 2.84 -27.65
C MET A 171 -0.67 1.61 -27.80
N SER A 172 -0.13 0.54 -28.39
CA SER A 172 -0.89 -0.70 -28.56
C SER A 172 -1.06 -1.43 -27.23
N ASP A 173 -2.11 -2.24 -27.10
CA ASP A 173 -2.31 -3.08 -25.90
C ASP A 173 -1.12 -4.02 -25.65
N GLU A 174 -0.48 -4.53 -26.71
CA GLU A 174 0.70 -5.40 -26.61
C GLU A 174 1.89 -4.64 -25.99
N ASP A 175 2.15 -3.41 -26.45
CA ASP A 175 3.24 -2.58 -25.94
C ASP A 175 3.01 -2.15 -24.48
N ILE A 176 1.76 -1.86 -24.11
CA ILE A 176 1.39 -1.53 -22.72
C ILE A 176 1.66 -2.72 -21.80
N VAL A 177 1.25 -3.93 -22.22
CA VAL A 177 1.47 -5.15 -21.44
C VAL A 177 2.96 -5.45 -21.29
N LEU A 178 3.75 -5.31 -22.37
CA LEU A 178 5.21 -5.48 -22.33
C LEU A 178 5.86 -4.53 -21.32
N ARG A 179 5.46 -3.26 -21.32
CA ARG A 179 5.97 -2.25 -20.39
C ARG A 179 5.62 -2.57 -18.94
N ASP A 180 4.38 -2.98 -18.69
CA ASP A 180 3.93 -3.44 -17.37
C ASP A 180 4.72 -4.66 -16.86
N GLU A 181 5.19 -5.54 -17.76
CA GLU A 181 6.04 -6.66 -17.41
C GLU A 181 7.48 -6.24 -17.12
N GLU A 182 8.03 -5.26 -17.85
CA GLU A 182 9.35 -4.68 -17.54
C GLU A 182 9.34 -3.98 -16.19
N ASP A 183 8.27 -3.24 -15.89
CA ASP A 183 8.07 -2.56 -14.62
C ASP A 183 7.82 -3.53 -13.46
N ARG A 184 7.71 -4.86 -13.67
CA ARG A 184 7.70 -5.86 -12.57
C ARG A 184 9.09 -6.17 -12.01
N LEU A 185 10.16 -5.92 -12.77
CA LEU A 185 11.55 -6.16 -12.35
C LEU A 185 11.99 -5.21 -11.22
#